data_AF-A0A1F8S394-F1
#
_entry.id   AF-A0A1F8S394-F1
#
_cell.length_a   1.000
_cell.length_b   1.000
_cell.length_c   1.000
_cell.angle_alpha   90.00
_cell.angle_beta   90.00
_cell.angle_gamma   90.00
#
_symmetry.space_group_name_H-M   'P 1'
#
loop_
_entity.id
_entity.type
_entity.pdbx_description
1 polymer ?
#
loop_
_entity_poly.entity_id
_entity_poly.type
_entity_poly.pdbx_seq_one_letter_code
_entity_poly.pdbx_strand_id
1 'polypeptide(L)'
;MEFGQGAEPATSTGDDMIEPTTSARDDLPPTGKLPYRRSTYTEAAALAPEDPARTMDMPELELLEVLGATTVDRRKTRISFQADQTITAVPTATVRIGEHRQRVSLPIGPQTWTPSGACVVKVERTSVGFHAQAWISPERRVANGLQNMLATGYVLEAALLANEATELLRGKYEDPAGAALGALLLHKAGQLVPWESWVENLARDFDWLPDGKVMLVNLRVARGEATPDDLARLLRASEQRVMYAETCSLLIDLLRRWPEERSGPERYAAIERLANDAPYIDRDAICLTLWLPPDAP
;
A
#
# COMPACT_ATOMS: atom_id res chain seq x y z
N MET A 1 -62.58 -35.76 -19.16
CA MET A 1 -62.32 -36.89 -18.25
C MET A 1 -61.40 -37.84 -18.99
N GLU A 2 -60.31 -38.22 -18.31
CA GLU A 2 -59.39 -39.33 -18.58
C GLU A 2 -58.68 -39.41 -19.93
N PHE A 3 -57.35 -39.22 -19.90
CA PHE A 3 -56.43 -40.13 -20.58
C PHE A 3 -55.25 -40.44 -19.65
N GLY A 4 -55.18 -41.72 -19.27
CA GLY A 4 -54.12 -42.33 -18.48
C GLY A 4 -53.00 -42.93 -19.34
N GLN A 5 -51.92 -43.27 -18.65
CA GLN A 5 -50.58 -43.64 -19.08
C GLN A 5 -50.42 -45.04 -19.70
N GLY A 6 -49.26 -45.25 -20.34
CA GLY A 6 -48.56 -46.55 -20.53
C GLY A 6 -47.70 -46.55 -21.80
N ALA A 7 -46.37 -46.32 -21.75
CA ALA A 7 -45.28 -47.29 -21.52
C ALA A 7 -45.15 -48.33 -22.68
N GLU A 8 -44.03 -48.67 -23.33
CA GLU A 8 -42.57 -48.53 -23.13
C GLU A 8 -41.86 -49.05 -24.45
N PRO A 9 -40.57 -49.48 -24.53
CA PRO A 9 -39.47 -48.80 -25.22
C PRO A 9 -38.86 -49.52 -26.47
N ALA A 10 -37.90 -48.87 -27.13
CA ALA A 10 -36.89 -49.55 -27.95
C ALA A 10 -35.55 -48.78 -27.96
N THR A 11 -34.50 -49.57 -27.81
CA THR A 11 -33.06 -49.31 -27.66
C THR A 11 -32.37 -48.68 -28.88
N SER A 12 -31.31 -47.88 -28.66
CA SER A 12 -30.17 -47.80 -29.60
C SER A 12 -28.87 -47.48 -28.87
N THR A 13 -27.93 -48.39 -29.06
CA THR A 13 -26.52 -48.42 -28.68
C THR A 13 -25.69 -47.39 -29.46
N GLY A 14 -24.58 -46.89 -28.91
CA GLY A 14 -23.57 -46.14 -29.67
C GLY A 14 -22.63 -45.29 -28.81
N ASP A 15 -21.54 -45.92 -28.37
CA ASP A 15 -20.30 -45.31 -27.86
C ASP A 15 -19.77 -44.21 -28.79
N ASP A 16 -19.36 -43.07 -28.22
CA ASP A 16 -18.00 -42.56 -28.41
C ASP A 16 -17.72 -41.40 -27.44
N MET A 17 -16.80 -41.67 -26.53
CA MET A 17 -16.15 -40.71 -25.66
C MET A 17 -15.19 -39.85 -26.47
N ILE A 18 -15.41 -38.53 -26.50
CA ILE A 18 -14.38 -37.57 -26.92
C ILE A 18 -13.99 -36.75 -25.69
N GLU A 19 -12.83 -37.09 -25.13
CA GLU A 19 -12.10 -36.27 -24.16
C GLU A 19 -11.65 -34.95 -24.81
N PRO A 20 -11.77 -33.79 -24.14
CA PRO A 20 -11.14 -32.57 -24.63
C PRO A 20 -9.64 -32.62 -24.33
N THR A 21 -8.87 -32.72 -25.41
CA THR A 21 -7.41 -32.73 -25.44
C THR A 21 -6.83 -31.43 -24.89
N THR A 22 -5.83 -31.58 -24.04
CA THR A 22 -4.93 -30.53 -23.55
C THR A 22 -4.07 -30.00 -24.70
N SER A 23 -3.72 -28.70 -24.65
CA SER A 23 -2.57 -28.02 -25.32
C SER A 23 -2.94 -26.94 -26.34
N ALA A 24 -2.89 -25.68 -25.88
CA ALA A 24 -2.18 -24.60 -26.58
C ALA A 24 -1.99 -23.42 -25.61
N ARG A 25 -0.90 -23.50 -24.84
CA ARG A 25 -0.17 -22.33 -24.34
C ARG A 25 0.49 -21.68 -25.55
N ASP A 26 0.39 -20.36 -25.63
CA ASP A 26 1.39 -19.41 -26.14
C ASP A 26 0.68 -18.26 -26.83
N ASP A 27 0.55 -17.15 -26.09
CA ASP A 27 0.54 -15.78 -26.60
C ASP A 27 0.55 -14.82 -25.41
N LEU A 28 1.65 -14.86 -24.64
CA LEU A 28 2.01 -13.75 -23.77
C LEU A 28 2.76 -12.71 -24.62
N PRO A 29 2.37 -11.43 -24.59
CA PRO A 29 3.07 -10.39 -25.33
C PRO A 29 4.54 -10.31 -24.88
N PRO A 30 5.47 -9.93 -25.78
CA PRO A 30 6.89 -9.93 -25.49
C PRO A 30 7.16 -9.05 -24.28
N THR A 31 7.69 -9.67 -23.23
CA THR A 31 8.16 -9.00 -22.02
C THR A 31 9.35 -8.11 -22.40
N GLY A 32 9.04 -6.87 -22.79
CA GLY A 32 9.99 -5.78 -22.79
C GLY A 32 10.48 -5.60 -21.35
N LYS A 33 11.51 -6.35 -20.99
CA LYS A 33 12.20 -6.26 -19.70
C LYS A 33 12.80 -4.87 -19.59
N LEU A 34 12.05 -3.93 -19.02
CA LEU A 34 12.70 -2.78 -18.39
C LEU A 34 13.45 -3.34 -17.17
N PRO A 35 14.79 -3.23 -17.12
CA PRO A 35 15.51 -3.59 -15.90
C PRO A 35 14.94 -2.75 -14.76
N TYR A 36 14.66 -3.41 -13.64
CA TYR A 36 14.26 -2.75 -12.40
C TYR A 36 15.21 -1.59 -12.13
N ARG A 37 14.71 -0.36 -12.26
CA ARG A 37 15.42 0.83 -11.82
C ARG A 37 15.18 0.91 -10.33
N ARG A 38 16.16 0.46 -9.55
CA ARG A 38 16.28 0.77 -8.13
C ARG A 38 15.97 2.25 -7.99
N SER A 39 15.09 2.62 -7.06
CA SER A 39 14.80 4.03 -6.83
C SER A 39 16.15 4.74 -6.64
N THR A 40 16.32 5.89 -7.27
CA THR A 40 17.48 6.78 -7.04
C THR A 40 17.60 7.22 -5.58
N TYR A 41 16.69 6.77 -4.71
CA TYR A 41 16.60 7.09 -3.30
C TYR A 41 16.73 5.86 -2.36
N THR A 42 17.04 4.67 -2.88
CA THR A 42 17.40 3.48 -2.06
C THR A 42 18.91 3.22 -2.16
N GLU A 43 19.72 4.15 -1.62
CA GLU A 43 21.14 3.93 -1.33
C GLU A 43 21.32 3.69 0.17
N ALA A 44 21.07 2.45 0.60
CA ALA A 44 21.56 1.76 1.81
C ALA A 44 20.57 0.60 2.05
N ALA A 45 20.93 -0.63 2.42
CA ALA A 45 22.13 -1.11 3.06
C ALA A 45 22.51 -2.47 2.46
N ALA A 46 23.75 -2.60 1.98
CA ALA A 46 24.41 -3.89 2.03
C ALA A 46 24.75 -4.13 3.50
N LEU A 47 24.10 -5.10 4.15
CA LEU A 47 24.42 -5.49 5.52
C LEU A 47 25.90 -5.87 5.61
N ALA A 48 26.66 -5.12 6.40
CA ALA A 48 27.88 -5.64 6.99
C ALA A 48 27.52 -6.81 7.92
N PRO A 49 28.35 -7.86 8.02
CA PRO A 49 28.07 -9.00 8.88
C PRO A 49 27.91 -8.54 10.33
N GLU A 50 26.81 -8.98 10.96
CA GLU A 50 26.46 -8.67 12.34
C GLU A 50 27.56 -9.15 13.31
N ASP A 51 28.01 -8.24 14.18
CA ASP A 51 28.82 -8.55 15.35
C ASP A 51 27.89 -9.12 16.45
N PRO A 52 28.02 -10.41 16.85
CA PRO A 52 27.02 -11.10 17.68
C PRO A 52 27.04 -10.71 19.18
N ALA A 53 27.63 -9.59 19.56
CA ALA A 53 27.95 -9.26 20.97
C ALA A 53 27.30 -7.99 21.55
N ARG A 54 26.26 -7.41 20.93
CA ARG A 54 25.52 -6.28 21.52
C ARG A 54 24.01 -6.53 21.58
N THR A 55 23.57 -7.21 22.65
CA THR A 55 22.20 -7.12 23.14
C THR A 55 22.00 -5.73 23.75
N MET A 56 21.90 -4.70 22.90
CA MET A 56 21.52 -3.36 23.35
C MET A 56 20.04 -3.38 23.73
N ASP A 57 19.71 -2.83 24.90
CA ASP A 57 18.32 -2.68 25.35
C ASP A 57 17.59 -1.78 24.34
N MET A 58 16.53 -2.31 23.74
CA MET A 58 15.70 -1.56 22.79
C MET A 58 14.99 -0.45 23.57
N PRO A 59 14.97 0.80 23.07
CA PRO A 59 14.30 1.89 23.74
C PRO A 59 12.80 1.62 23.85
N GLU A 60 12.20 2.15 24.92
CA GLU A 60 10.76 2.05 25.13
C GLU A 60 10.00 2.88 24.09
N LEU A 61 8.88 2.32 23.62
CA LEU A 61 7.93 2.93 22.70
C LEU A 61 6.75 3.48 23.49
N GLU A 62 6.73 4.79 23.68
CA GLU A 62 5.64 5.48 24.37
C GLU A 62 4.61 5.99 23.37
N LEU A 63 3.33 5.71 23.60
CA LEU A 63 2.23 6.28 22.81
C LEU A 63 1.85 7.65 23.36
N LEU A 64 1.87 8.68 22.51
CA LEU A 64 1.47 10.04 22.87
C LEU A 64 0.06 10.37 22.41
N GLU A 65 -0.27 10.00 21.17
CA GLU A 65 -1.56 10.30 20.54
C GLU A 65 -1.90 9.21 19.52
N VAL A 66 -3.19 8.95 19.33
CA VAL A 66 -3.70 8.09 18.26
C VAL A 66 -4.97 8.72 17.66
N LEU A 67 -5.07 8.72 16.33
CA LEU A 67 -6.21 9.26 15.59
C LEU A 67 -6.73 8.22 14.59
N GLY A 68 -8.05 7.98 14.56
CA GLY A 68 -8.69 7.03 13.66
C GLY A 68 -8.43 5.56 14.00
N ALA A 69 -7.96 5.28 15.22
CA ALA A 69 -7.65 3.94 15.68
C ALA A 69 -7.70 3.83 17.22
N THR A 70 -7.91 2.61 17.70
CA THR A 70 -7.80 2.23 19.11
C THR A 70 -6.59 1.35 19.35
N THR A 71 -6.04 1.44 20.56
CA THR A 71 -4.93 0.57 20.99
C THR A 71 -5.47 -0.76 21.51
N VAL A 72 -4.93 -1.86 21.00
CA VAL A 72 -5.33 -3.24 21.36
C VAL A 72 -4.37 -3.86 22.38
N ASP A 73 -3.06 -3.69 22.17
CA ASP A 73 -2.01 -4.25 23.04
C ASP A 73 -0.84 -3.26 23.13
N ARG A 74 -0.21 -3.17 24.31
CA ARG A 74 0.96 -2.33 24.55
C ARG A 74 2.05 -3.13 25.24
N ARG A 75 3.23 -3.14 24.64
CA ARG A 75 4.47 -3.73 25.16
C ARG A 75 5.59 -2.71 25.04
N LYS A 76 6.69 -2.94 25.77
CA LYS A 76 7.84 -2.02 25.84
C LYS A 76 8.29 -1.50 24.46
N THR A 77 8.33 -2.35 23.44
CA THR A 77 8.85 -1.99 22.11
C THR A 77 7.82 -2.12 21.00
N ARG A 78 6.54 -2.33 21.34
CA ARG A 78 5.49 -2.69 20.39
C ARG A 78 4.12 -2.24 20.86
N ILE A 79 3.36 -1.60 19.98
CA ILE A 79 1.95 -1.25 20.21
C ILE A 79 1.12 -1.79 19.05
N SER A 80 0.02 -2.48 19.34
CA SER A 80 -0.91 -3.00 18.33
C SER A 80 -2.15 -2.12 18.27
N PHE A 81 -2.64 -1.85 17.07
CA PHE A 81 -3.78 -0.96 16.81
C PHE A 81 -4.87 -1.66 16.00
N GLN A 82 -6.10 -1.19 16.17
CA GLN A 82 -7.25 -1.53 15.34
C GLN A 82 -7.91 -0.24 14.87
N ALA A 83 -8.44 -0.23 13.64
CA ALA A 83 -9.11 0.96 13.11
C ALA A 83 -10.40 1.24 13.88
N ASP A 84 -10.75 2.53 13.96
CA ASP A 84 -12.08 2.91 14.42
C ASP A 84 -13.14 2.48 13.40
N GLN A 85 -14.39 2.33 13.84
CA GLN A 85 -15.50 1.92 12.97
C GLN A 85 -15.79 2.95 11.86
N THR A 86 -15.42 4.20 12.09
CA THR A 86 -15.53 5.28 11.12
C THR A 86 -14.20 6.01 11.06
N ILE A 87 -13.65 6.14 9.86
CA ILE A 87 -12.47 6.95 9.62
C ILE A 87 -12.75 7.94 8.48
N THR A 88 -12.24 9.14 8.63
CA THR A 88 -12.35 10.24 7.66
C THR A 88 -11.00 10.66 7.10
N ALA A 89 -9.92 10.15 7.66
CA ALA A 89 -8.54 10.33 7.23
C ALA A 89 -7.72 9.07 7.54
N VAL A 90 -6.53 8.96 6.94
CA VAL A 90 -5.55 7.90 7.26
C VAL A 90 -5.27 7.89 8.77
N PRO A 91 -5.48 6.75 9.46
CA PRO A 91 -5.21 6.65 10.89
C PRO A 91 -3.72 6.87 11.21
N THR A 92 -3.43 7.48 12.35
CA THR A 92 -2.06 7.82 12.76
C THR A 92 -1.81 7.53 14.23
N ALA A 93 -0.55 7.27 14.56
CA ALA A 93 -0.06 7.26 15.92
C ALA A 93 1.13 8.23 16.05
N THR A 94 1.08 9.09 17.06
CA THR A 94 2.25 9.85 17.51
C THR A 94 2.89 9.09 18.67
N VAL A 95 4.15 8.70 18.50
CA VAL A 95 4.91 7.90 19.45
C VAL A 95 6.21 8.60 19.83
N ARG A 96 6.78 8.22 20.98
CA ARG A 96 8.11 8.66 21.44
C ARG A 96 9.03 7.46 21.59
N ILE A 97 10.26 7.60 21.09
CA ILE A 97 11.36 6.64 21.25
C ILE A 97 12.56 7.43 21.77
N GLY A 98 12.91 7.23 23.04
CA GLY A 98 13.92 8.06 23.70
C GLY A 98 13.50 9.54 23.70
N GLU A 99 14.34 10.42 23.17
CA GLU A 99 14.06 11.86 23.08
C GLU A 99 13.28 12.26 21.82
N HIS A 100 13.09 11.33 20.88
CA HIS A 100 12.52 11.64 19.59
C HIS A 100 11.02 11.31 19.53
N ARG A 101 10.26 12.19 18.87
CA ARG A 101 8.84 11.98 18.56
C ARG A 101 8.70 11.64 17.09
N GLN A 102 7.82 10.69 16.79
CA GLN A 102 7.50 10.30 15.43
C GLN A 102 5.99 10.22 15.24
N ARG A 103 5.49 10.71 14.10
CA ARG A 103 4.12 10.50 13.65
C ARG A 103 4.10 9.47 12.53
N VAL A 104 3.39 8.37 12.78
CA VAL A 104 3.39 7.17 11.95
C VAL A 104 2.00 6.98 11.33
N SER A 105 1.93 6.81 10.01
CA SER A 105 0.70 6.35 9.33
C SER A 105 0.44 4.89 9.64
N LEU A 106 -0.79 4.55 10.00
CA LEU A 106 -1.19 3.19 10.36
C LEU A 106 -1.89 2.53 9.15
N PRO A 107 -1.39 1.40 8.63
CA PRO A 107 -1.95 0.76 7.44
C PRO A 107 -3.22 -0.05 7.75
N ILE A 108 -4.27 0.62 8.23
CA ILE A 108 -5.52 0.02 8.73
C ILE A 108 -6.75 0.79 8.20
N GLY A 109 -7.91 0.13 8.17
CA GLY A 109 -9.18 0.70 7.72
C GLY A 109 -10.39 0.10 8.48
N PRO A 110 -11.58 0.73 8.41
CA PRO A 110 -12.74 0.52 9.29
C PRO A 110 -13.54 -0.78 9.04
N GLN A 111 -13.00 -1.75 8.27
CA GLN A 111 -13.80 -2.84 7.70
C GLN A 111 -14.12 -3.98 8.69
N THR A 112 -15.29 -4.59 8.47
CA THR A 112 -15.98 -5.59 9.32
C THR A 112 -15.21 -6.89 9.57
N TRP A 113 -14.18 -7.20 8.79
CA TRP A 113 -13.39 -8.43 8.91
C TRP A 113 -11.91 -8.17 9.22
N THR A 114 -11.57 -7.10 9.94
CA THR A 114 -10.20 -7.00 10.49
C THR A 114 -10.05 -7.96 11.68
N PRO A 115 -9.16 -8.97 11.62
CA PRO A 115 -8.77 -9.72 12.81
C PRO A 115 -8.19 -8.78 13.88
N SER A 116 -8.21 -9.22 15.15
CA SER A 116 -7.68 -8.44 16.28
C SER A 116 -6.25 -7.95 16.01
N GLY A 117 -6.02 -6.64 16.10
CA GLY A 117 -4.74 -6.02 15.73
C GLY A 117 -4.61 -5.91 14.20
N ALA A 118 -5.07 -4.80 13.62
CA ALA A 118 -5.00 -4.59 12.17
C ALA A 118 -3.60 -4.12 11.73
N CYS A 119 -2.84 -3.49 12.63
CA CYS A 119 -1.43 -3.18 12.46
C CYS A 119 -0.69 -3.11 13.79
N VAL A 120 0.63 -3.04 13.70
CA VAL A 120 1.56 -2.98 14.81
C VAL A 120 2.59 -1.90 14.56
N VAL A 121 2.80 -0.99 15.50
CA VAL A 121 3.99 -0.12 15.50
C VAL A 121 5.04 -0.77 16.41
N LYS A 122 6.24 -0.99 15.88
CA LYS A 122 7.37 -1.53 16.66
C LYS A 122 8.62 -0.69 16.48
N VAL A 123 9.47 -0.72 17.49
CA VAL A 123 10.81 -0.14 17.42
C VAL A 123 11.70 -1.06 16.61
N GLU A 124 12.31 -0.50 15.57
CA GLU A 124 13.30 -1.18 14.74
C GLU A 124 14.61 -0.42 14.76
N ARG A 125 15.70 -1.16 14.58
CA ARG A 125 17.03 -0.59 14.46
C ARG A 125 17.35 -0.42 12.97
N THR A 126 17.70 0.78 12.59
CA THR A 126 18.17 1.13 11.25
C THR A 126 19.65 1.49 11.29
N SER A 127 20.19 1.87 10.14
CA SER A 127 21.57 2.39 10.04
C SER A 127 21.77 3.73 10.77
N VAL A 128 20.70 4.50 11.00
CA VAL A 128 20.75 5.85 11.57
C VAL A 128 20.18 5.96 12.99
N GLY A 129 19.60 4.89 13.54
CA GLY A 129 19.14 4.87 14.93
C GLY A 129 18.02 3.87 15.20
N PHE A 130 17.16 4.21 16.17
CA PHE A 130 15.93 3.48 16.47
C PHE A 130 14.72 4.22 15.91
N HIS A 131 13.84 3.50 15.22
CA HIS A 131 12.71 4.05 14.47
C HIS A 131 11.43 3.31 14.82
N ALA A 132 10.31 4.03 14.87
CA ALA A 132 8.98 3.46 14.93
C ALA A 132 8.51 3.15 13.50
N GLN A 133 8.28 1.87 13.22
CA GLN A 133 7.72 1.45 11.94
C GLN A 133 6.37 0.79 12.13
N ALA A 134 5.41 1.13 11.27
CA ALA A 134 4.12 0.47 11.21
C ALA A 134 4.17 -0.74 10.29
N TRP A 135 3.60 -1.84 10.79
CA TRP A 135 3.55 -3.14 10.15
C TRP A 135 2.11 -3.62 10.09
N ILE A 136 1.68 -4.06 8.91
CA ILE A 136 0.44 -4.79 8.73
C ILE A 136 0.52 -6.06 9.58
N SER A 137 -0.54 -6.38 10.32
CA SER A 137 -0.49 -7.48 11.27
C SER A 137 -0.33 -8.85 10.57
N PRO A 138 0.35 -9.84 11.19
CA PRO A 138 0.59 -11.16 10.59
C PRO A 138 -0.67 -11.91 10.16
N GLU A 139 -1.82 -11.61 10.78
CA GLU A 139 -3.12 -12.19 10.43
C GLU A 139 -3.57 -11.79 9.01
N ARG A 140 -3.12 -10.62 8.51
CA ARG A 140 -3.30 -10.18 7.12
C ARG A 140 -2.18 -10.74 6.24
N ARG A 141 -2.10 -12.08 6.16
CA ARG A 141 -0.95 -12.84 5.62
C ARG A 141 -0.36 -12.30 4.32
N VAL A 142 -1.18 -12.06 3.30
CA VAL A 142 -0.69 -11.57 1.98
C VAL A 142 -0.11 -10.17 2.11
N ALA A 143 -0.85 -9.24 2.75
CA ALA A 143 -0.40 -7.86 2.91
C ALA A 143 0.83 -7.73 3.82
N ASN A 144 0.89 -8.51 4.90
CA ASN A 144 2.06 -8.61 5.76
C ASN A 144 3.27 -9.20 5.01
N GLY A 145 3.08 -10.30 4.27
CA GLY A 145 4.14 -10.93 3.47
C GLY A 145 4.73 -9.95 2.46
N LEU A 146 3.86 -9.26 1.72
CA LEU A 146 4.26 -8.27 0.73
C LEU A 146 4.96 -7.04 1.33
N GLN A 147 4.52 -6.58 2.51
CA GLN A 147 5.23 -5.52 3.23
C GLN A 147 6.63 -5.96 3.68
N ASN A 148 6.77 -7.18 4.20
CA ASN A 148 8.08 -7.74 4.59
C ASN A 148 9.01 -7.90 3.38
N MET A 149 8.50 -8.36 2.23
CA MET A 149 9.28 -8.44 0.99
C MET A 149 9.78 -7.07 0.56
N LEU A 150 8.92 -6.05 0.61
CA LEU A 150 9.29 -4.68 0.28
C LEU A 150 10.36 -4.15 1.25
N ALA A 151 10.22 -4.39 2.55
CA ALA A 151 11.14 -3.91 3.58
C ALA A 151 12.54 -4.53 3.45
N THR A 152 12.61 -5.82 3.10
CA THR A 152 13.87 -6.56 3.01
C THR A 152 14.56 -6.40 1.65
N GLY A 153 13.94 -5.71 0.69
CA GLY A 153 14.46 -5.55 -0.67
C GLY A 153 14.50 -6.83 -1.50
N TYR A 154 13.98 -7.96 -0.97
CA TYR A 154 13.85 -9.21 -1.70
C TYR A 154 12.64 -9.16 -2.62
N VAL A 155 12.87 -8.73 -3.86
CA VAL A 155 11.92 -8.98 -4.95
C VAL A 155 12.16 -10.40 -5.48
N LEU A 156 11.61 -11.40 -4.78
CA LEU A 156 11.39 -12.72 -5.38
C LEU A 156 10.45 -12.55 -6.59
N GLU A 157 10.62 -13.41 -7.60
CA GLU A 157 10.00 -13.41 -8.93
C GLU A 157 8.87 -12.38 -9.11
N ALA A 158 9.12 -11.37 -9.96
CA ALA A 158 8.16 -10.30 -10.23
C ALA A 158 6.75 -10.80 -10.61
N ALA A 159 6.64 -12.01 -11.16
CA ALA A 159 5.37 -12.67 -11.46
C ALA A 159 4.58 -13.11 -10.21
N LEU A 160 5.24 -13.71 -9.21
CA LEU A 160 4.58 -14.10 -7.94
C LEU A 160 4.15 -12.86 -7.16
N LEU A 161 5.05 -11.86 -7.08
CA LEU A 161 4.74 -10.58 -6.46
C LEU A 161 3.56 -9.88 -7.14
N ALA A 162 3.49 -9.90 -8.47
CA ALA A 162 2.38 -9.31 -9.21
C ALA A 162 1.05 -10.01 -8.90
N ASN A 163 1.01 -11.34 -8.86
CA ASN A 163 -0.22 -12.07 -8.55
C ASN A 163 -0.76 -11.75 -7.15
N GLU A 164 0.12 -11.76 -6.13
CA GLU A 164 -0.29 -11.43 -4.76
C GLU A 164 -0.73 -9.97 -4.62
N ALA A 165 -0.03 -9.05 -5.29
CA ALA A 165 -0.38 -7.64 -5.29
C ALA A 165 -1.71 -7.37 -6.03
N THR A 166 -2.00 -8.11 -7.10
CA THR A 166 -3.31 -8.11 -7.77
C THR A 166 -4.41 -8.58 -6.83
N GLU A 167 -4.19 -9.64 -6.06
CA GLU A 167 -5.18 -10.12 -5.08
C GLU A 167 -5.47 -9.08 -3.99
N LEU A 168 -4.45 -8.38 -3.50
CA LEU A 168 -4.67 -7.26 -2.57
C LEU A 168 -5.52 -6.16 -3.20
N LEU A 169 -5.21 -5.74 -4.42
CA LEU A 169 -5.97 -4.70 -5.11
C LEU A 169 -7.42 -5.12 -5.40
N ARG A 170 -7.63 -6.40 -5.73
CA ARG A 170 -8.96 -7.00 -5.91
C ARG A 170 -9.77 -6.88 -4.62
N GLY A 171 -9.16 -7.22 -3.48
CA GLY A 171 -9.73 -7.22 -2.12
C GLY A 171 -9.93 -5.85 -1.46
N LYS A 172 -9.89 -4.74 -2.20
CA LYS A 172 -9.98 -3.36 -1.65
C LYS A 172 -11.15 -3.06 -0.71
N TYR A 173 -12.29 -3.74 -0.82
CA TYR A 173 -13.42 -3.52 0.11
C TYR A 173 -13.28 -4.29 1.42
N GLU A 174 -12.40 -5.29 1.46
CA GLU A 174 -12.04 -6.03 2.67
C GLU A 174 -10.85 -5.36 3.36
N ASP A 175 -9.87 -4.93 2.57
CA ASP A 175 -8.63 -4.32 3.06
C ASP A 175 -8.15 -3.17 2.13
N PRO A 176 -8.66 -1.93 2.30
CA PRO A 176 -8.28 -0.80 1.47
C PRO A 176 -6.80 -0.42 1.62
N ALA A 177 -6.26 -0.56 2.84
CA ALA A 177 -4.86 -0.30 3.12
C ALA A 177 -3.95 -1.29 2.38
N GLY A 178 -4.29 -2.58 2.42
CA GLY A 178 -3.63 -3.64 1.66
C GLY A 178 -3.76 -3.43 0.16
N ALA A 179 -4.93 -3.01 -0.33
CA ALA A 179 -5.13 -2.71 -1.75
C ALA A 179 -4.26 -1.55 -2.25
N ALA A 180 -4.09 -0.49 -1.45
CA ALA A 180 -3.16 0.59 -1.78
C ALA A 180 -1.70 0.10 -1.83
N LEU A 181 -1.29 -0.82 -0.95
CA LEU A 181 0.03 -1.48 -1.03
C LEU A 181 0.15 -2.32 -2.30
N GLY A 182 -0.88 -3.09 -2.65
CA GLY A 182 -0.93 -3.87 -3.89
C GLY A 182 -0.78 -2.99 -5.13
N ALA A 183 -1.51 -1.87 -5.20
CA ALA A 183 -1.36 -0.90 -6.29
C ALA A 183 0.06 -0.34 -6.37
N LEU A 184 0.68 -0.02 -5.23
CA LEU A 184 2.04 0.47 -5.16
C LEU A 184 3.06 -0.56 -5.67
N LEU A 185 2.92 -1.82 -5.27
CA LEU A 185 3.81 -2.90 -5.69
C LEU A 185 3.67 -3.20 -7.18
N LEU A 186 2.44 -3.25 -7.70
CA LEU A 186 2.16 -3.39 -9.13
C LEU A 186 2.76 -2.21 -9.91
N HIS A 187 2.70 -0.99 -9.38
CA HIS A 187 3.34 0.17 -10.00
C HIS A 187 4.86 0.01 -10.06
N LYS A 188 5.50 -0.38 -8.95
CA LYS A 188 6.95 -0.60 -8.89
C LYS A 188 7.40 -1.76 -9.79
N ALA A 189 6.53 -2.73 -10.05
CA ALA A 189 6.74 -3.82 -11.00
C ALA A 189 6.42 -3.46 -12.47
N GLY A 190 5.89 -2.27 -12.75
CA GLY A 190 5.45 -1.89 -14.10
C GLY A 190 4.21 -2.65 -14.60
N GLN A 191 3.41 -3.20 -13.68
CA GLN A 191 2.28 -4.11 -13.93
C GLN A 191 0.93 -3.49 -13.55
N LEU A 192 0.85 -2.20 -13.20
CA LEU A 192 -0.39 -1.59 -12.69
C LEU A 192 -1.40 -1.25 -13.79
N VAL A 193 -0.96 -0.94 -15.01
CA VAL A 193 -1.82 -0.43 -16.11
C VAL A 193 -3.05 -1.31 -16.39
N PRO A 194 -2.95 -2.65 -16.45
CA PRO A 194 -4.13 -3.51 -16.68
C PRO A 194 -5.23 -3.37 -15.62
N TRP A 195 -4.89 -2.83 -14.44
CA TRP A 195 -5.77 -2.76 -13.27
C TRP A 195 -6.30 -1.34 -13.01
N GLU A 196 -6.23 -0.44 -14.00
CA GLU A 196 -6.65 0.96 -13.83
C GLU A 196 -8.08 1.10 -13.29
N SER A 197 -9.04 0.32 -13.78
CA SER A 197 -10.43 0.37 -13.30
C SER A 197 -10.55 0.01 -11.81
N TRP A 198 -9.65 -0.83 -11.29
CA TRP A 198 -9.62 -1.17 -9.87
C TRP A 198 -8.97 -0.06 -9.05
N VAL A 199 -7.95 0.60 -9.58
CA VAL A 199 -7.34 1.79 -8.97
C VAL A 199 -8.34 2.97 -8.96
N GLU A 200 -9.15 3.12 -10.01
CA GLU A 200 -10.21 4.13 -10.06
C GLU A 200 -11.26 3.90 -8.96
N ASN A 201 -11.68 2.66 -8.75
CA ASN A 201 -12.56 2.30 -7.63
C ASN A 201 -11.89 2.60 -6.28
N LEU A 202 -10.59 2.30 -6.12
CA LEU A 202 -9.84 2.62 -4.91
C LEU A 202 -9.80 4.14 -4.65
N ALA A 203 -9.61 4.95 -5.71
CA ALA A 203 -9.58 6.41 -5.61
C ALA A 203 -10.95 7.03 -5.31
N ARG A 204 -12.02 6.41 -5.81
CA ARG A 204 -13.41 6.90 -5.70
C ARG A 204 -14.06 6.51 -4.38
N ASP A 205 -13.90 5.26 -3.95
CA ASP A 205 -14.72 4.69 -2.88
C ASP A 205 -14.10 4.89 -1.47
N PHE A 206 -12.83 5.28 -1.39
CA PHE A 206 -12.09 5.44 -0.13
C PHE A 206 -11.54 6.85 0.00
N ASP A 207 -12.44 7.81 0.24
CA ASP A 207 -12.08 9.23 0.25
C ASP A 207 -11.03 9.62 1.30
N TRP A 208 -11.01 8.89 2.42
CA TRP A 208 -10.05 9.03 3.52
C TRP A 208 -8.62 8.55 3.18
N LEU A 209 -8.46 7.80 2.08
CA LEU A 209 -7.21 7.18 1.64
C LEU A 209 -6.70 7.86 0.36
N PRO A 210 -5.89 8.94 0.48
CA PRO A 210 -5.42 9.69 -0.68
C PRO A 210 -4.52 8.88 -1.61
N ASP A 211 -3.91 7.78 -1.15
CA ASP A 211 -3.05 6.92 -1.95
C ASP A 211 -3.73 6.43 -3.23
N GLY A 212 -5.00 6.04 -3.19
CA GLY A 212 -5.75 5.63 -4.40
C GLY A 212 -5.81 6.76 -5.45
N LYS A 213 -6.03 7.99 -5.01
CA LYS A 213 -6.09 9.19 -5.89
C LYS A 213 -4.73 9.45 -6.53
N VAL A 214 -3.65 9.39 -5.77
CA VAL A 214 -2.28 9.57 -6.28
C VAL A 214 -1.95 8.50 -7.32
N MET A 215 -2.27 7.23 -7.03
CA MET A 215 -1.99 6.11 -7.93
C MET A 215 -2.78 6.21 -9.25
N LEU A 216 -4.05 6.61 -9.20
CA LEU A 216 -4.88 6.82 -10.40
C LEU A 216 -4.29 7.91 -11.30
N VAL A 217 -3.94 9.06 -10.71
CA VAL A 217 -3.39 10.18 -11.48
C VAL A 217 -2.03 9.81 -12.07
N ASN A 218 -1.20 9.08 -11.34
CA ASN A 218 0.08 8.58 -11.84
C ASN A 218 -0.08 7.72 -13.12
N LEU A 219 -1.07 6.81 -13.14
CA LEU A 219 -1.40 6.02 -14.32
C LEU A 219 -1.82 6.89 -15.51
N ARG A 220 -2.74 7.83 -15.28
CA ARG A 220 -3.24 8.73 -16.32
C ARG A 220 -2.15 9.64 -16.89
N VAL A 221 -1.25 10.15 -16.03
CA VAL A 221 -0.07 10.91 -16.47
C VAL A 221 0.85 10.06 -17.33
N ALA A 222 1.16 8.83 -16.91
CA ALA A 222 2.02 7.92 -17.67
C ALA A 222 1.45 7.59 -19.07
N ARG A 223 0.12 7.64 -19.23
CA ARG A 223 -0.60 7.40 -20.49
C ARG A 223 -0.86 8.66 -21.32
N GLY A 224 -0.57 9.86 -20.79
CA GLY A 224 -0.91 11.12 -21.45
C GLY A 224 -2.41 11.46 -21.41
N GLU A 225 -3.16 10.83 -20.50
CA GLU A 225 -4.62 10.93 -20.36
C GLU A 225 -5.03 11.84 -19.17
N ALA A 226 -4.06 12.50 -18.54
CA ALA A 226 -4.30 13.35 -17.37
C ALA A 226 -5.17 14.58 -17.70
N THR A 227 -6.19 14.79 -16.87
CA THR A 227 -7.19 15.85 -17.00
C THR A 227 -7.00 16.96 -15.95
N PRO A 228 -7.60 18.14 -16.09
CA PRO A 228 -7.61 19.15 -15.03
C PRO A 228 -8.21 18.63 -13.70
N ASP A 229 -9.19 17.72 -13.75
CA ASP A 229 -9.75 17.10 -12.55
C ASP A 229 -8.71 16.25 -11.79
N ASP A 230 -7.74 15.69 -12.50
CA ASP A 230 -6.64 14.95 -11.88
C ASP A 230 -5.70 15.88 -11.11
N LEU A 231 -5.49 17.12 -11.56
CA LEU A 231 -4.80 18.13 -10.74
C LEU A 231 -5.59 18.40 -9.46
N ALA A 232 -6.91 18.63 -9.55
CA ALA A 232 -7.75 18.85 -8.38
C ALA A 232 -7.71 17.66 -7.40
N ARG A 233 -7.60 16.42 -7.91
CA ARG A 233 -7.38 15.23 -7.07
C ARG A 233 -6.03 15.28 -6.34
N LEU A 234 -4.94 15.64 -7.02
CA LEU A 234 -3.62 15.78 -6.39
C LEU A 234 -3.58 16.90 -5.35
N LEU A 235 -4.22 18.04 -5.62
CA LEU A 235 -4.31 19.15 -4.68
C LEU A 235 -5.04 18.70 -3.40
N ARG A 236 -6.20 18.04 -3.52
CA ARG A 236 -6.88 17.45 -2.34
C ARG A 236 -6.06 16.39 -1.63
N ALA A 237 -5.35 15.54 -2.37
CA ALA A 237 -4.46 14.54 -1.77
C ALA A 237 -3.30 15.20 -0.99
N SER A 238 -2.80 16.37 -1.44
CA SER A 238 -1.74 17.13 -0.75
C SER A 238 -2.18 17.79 0.57
N GLU A 239 -3.48 17.85 0.83
CA GLU A 239 -4.07 18.34 2.08
C GLU A 239 -4.31 17.20 3.08
N GLN A 240 -4.10 15.97 2.65
CA GLN A 240 -4.32 14.77 3.45
C GLN A 240 -3.01 14.04 3.66
N ARG A 241 -2.90 13.36 4.81
CA ARG A 241 -1.77 12.47 5.06
C ARG A 241 -1.93 11.20 4.21
N VAL A 242 -0.92 10.85 3.44
CA VAL A 242 -0.84 9.55 2.75
C VAL A 242 -0.42 8.42 3.68
N MET A 243 -0.79 7.19 3.31
CA MET A 243 -0.47 6.00 4.06
C MET A 243 0.98 5.56 3.85
N TYR A 244 1.44 5.53 2.59
CA TYR A 244 2.77 5.01 2.24
C TYR A 244 3.74 6.14 1.86
N ALA A 245 5.00 6.00 2.30
CA ALA A 245 6.04 7.00 2.05
C ALA A 245 6.34 7.18 0.55
N GLU A 246 6.30 6.10 -0.22
CA GLU A 246 6.47 6.14 -1.68
C GLU A 246 5.34 6.93 -2.37
N THR A 247 4.09 6.80 -1.89
CA THR A 247 2.96 7.59 -2.39
C THR A 247 3.21 9.09 -2.19
N CYS A 248 3.80 9.48 -1.05
CA CYS A 248 4.15 10.88 -0.79
C CYS A 248 5.16 11.40 -1.83
N SER A 249 6.18 10.60 -2.14
CA SER A 249 7.18 10.92 -3.16
C SER A 249 6.54 11.05 -4.54
N LEU A 250 5.66 10.11 -4.91
CA LEU A 250 4.92 10.16 -6.17
C LEU A 250 4.04 11.42 -6.26
N LEU A 251 3.34 11.79 -5.19
CA LEU A 251 2.51 12.98 -5.15
C LEU A 251 3.33 14.25 -5.39
N ILE A 252 4.47 14.41 -4.71
CA ILE A 252 5.38 15.54 -4.91
C ILE A 252 5.86 15.59 -6.37
N ASP A 253 6.29 14.45 -6.91
CA ASP A 253 6.81 14.37 -8.27
C ASP A 253 5.75 14.64 -9.34
N LEU A 254 4.50 14.21 -9.11
CA LEU A 254 3.37 14.50 -10.01
C LEU A 254 3.04 15.99 -10.00
N LEU A 255 3.00 16.61 -8.83
CA LEU A 255 2.76 18.06 -8.71
C LEU A 255 3.87 18.87 -9.37
N ARG A 256 5.15 18.48 -9.21
CA ARG A 256 6.29 19.15 -9.85
C ARG A 256 6.30 19.05 -11.37
N ARG A 257 5.88 17.89 -11.91
CA ARG A 257 5.88 17.62 -13.35
C ARG A 257 4.59 18.08 -14.04
N TRP A 258 3.61 18.57 -13.30
CA TRP A 258 2.35 19.01 -13.89
C TRP A 258 2.58 20.19 -14.84
N PRO A 259 1.96 20.23 -16.03
CA PRO A 259 2.16 21.34 -16.99
C PRO A 259 1.82 22.70 -16.38
N GLU A 260 2.70 23.69 -16.55
CA GLU A 260 2.54 25.03 -15.95
C GLU A 260 1.32 25.76 -16.49
N GLU A 261 1.05 25.63 -17.79
CA GLU A 261 -0.08 26.24 -18.49
C GLU A 261 -1.43 25.71 -17.99
N ARG A 262 -1.42 24.59 -17.26
CA ARG A 262 -2.59 23.93 -16.68
C ARG A 262 -2.62 24.05 -15.15
N SER A 263 -1.80 24.92 -14.56
CA SER A 263 -1.63 25.03 -13.11
C SER A 263 -1.92 26.43 -12.57
N GLY A 264 -2.56 26.48 -11.39
CA GLY A 264 -2.78 27.69 -10.61
C GLY A 264 -1.79 27.82 -9.43
N PRO A 265 -1.88 28.92 -8.64
CA PRO A 265 -1.06 29.14 -7.45
C PRO A 265 -1.20 28.02 -6.41
N GLU A 266 -2.34 27.30 -6.40
CA GLU A 266 -2.59 26.20 -5.45
C GLU A 266 -1.58 25.05 -5.61
N ARG A 267 -1.05 24.83 -6.82
CA ARG A 267 -0.01 23.83 -7.06
C ARG A 267 1.27 24.15 -6.29
N TYR A 268 1.69 25.42 -6.31
CA TYR A 268 2.89 25.85 -5.59
C TYR A 268 2.70 25.72 -4.08
N ALA A 269 1.53 26.11 -3.57
CA ALA A 269 1.19 25.93 -2.16
C ALA A 269 1.17 24.45 -1.75
N ALA A 270 0.67 23.56 -2.61
CA ALA A 270 0.70 22.12 -2.38
C ALA A 270 2.13 21.55 -2.33
N ILE A 271 3.00 21.95 -3.27
CA ILE A 271 4.41 21.55 -3.28
C ILE A 271 5.12 22.07 -2.04
N GLU A 272 4.90 23.34 -1.65
CA GLU A 272 5.50 23.95 -0.48
C GLU A 272 5.12 23.21 0.81
N ARG A 273 3.83 22.90 1.00
CA ARG A 273 3.36 22.10 2.15
C ARG A 273 4.09 20.76 2.25
N LEU A 274 4.12 19.99 1.17
CA LEU A 274 4.76 18.68 1.16
C LEU A 274 6.30 18.77 1.31
N ALA A 275 6.91 19.82 0.76
CA ALA A 275 8.34 20.07 0.87
C ALA A 275 8.76 20.45 2.30
N ASN A 276 7.87 21.07 3.09
CA ASN A 276 8.13 21.36 4.50
C ASN A 276 8.22 20.09 5.35
N ASP A 277 7.45 19.06 4.99
CA ASP A 277 7.48 17.75 5.68
C ASP A 277 8.65 16.87 5.20
N ALA A 278 9.10 17.02 3.95
CA ALA A 278 10.07 16.15 3.30
C ALA A 278 11.40 15.92 4.06
N PRO A 279 12.00 16.92 4.74
CA PRO A 279 13.21 16.73 5.54
C PRO A 279 13.01 15.79 6.74
N TYR A 280 11.77 15.66 7.22
CA TYR A 280 11.42 14.88 8.40
C TYR A 280 10.91 13.48 8.07
N ILE A 281 10.72 13.15 6.79
CA ILE A 281 10.29 11.82 6.38
C ILE A 281 11.38 10.80 6.70
N ASP A 282 11.00 9.78 7.48
CA ASP A 282 11.80 8.59 7.65
C ASP A 282 11.80 7.78 6.35
N ARG A 283 12.94 7.77 5.68
CA ARG A 283 13.11 7.16 4.35
C ARG A 283 13.18 5.63 4.41
N ASP A 284 13.47 5.08 5.59
CA ASP A 284 13.58 3.63 5.78
C ASP A 284 12.21 3.01 6.09
N ALA A 285 11.17 3.82 6.30
CA ALA A 285 9.82 3.37 6.60
C ALA A 285 8.97 3.18 5.33
N ILE A 286 8.23 2.07 5.28
CA ILE A 286 7.25 1.80 4.20
C ILE A 286 6.02 2.69 4.35
N CYS A 287 5.42 2.69 5.54
CA CYS A 287 4.36 3.62 5.90
C CYS A 287 4.97 5.00 6.12
N LEU A 288 4.24 6.06 5.79
CA LEU A 288 4.72 7.42 6.00
C LEU A 288 4.97 7.64 7.50
N THR A 289 6.23 7.86 7.85
CA THR A 289 6.67 8.23 9.21
C THR A 289 7.40 9.57 9.13
N LEU A 290 7.03 10.50 10.02
CA LEU A 290 7.67 11.81 10.15
C LEU A 290 8.31 11.94 11.52
N TRP A 291 9.55 12.41 11.58
CA TRP A 291 10.12 12.95 12.80
C TRP A 291 9.41 14.26 13.15
N LEU A 292 8.91 14.36 14.38
CA LEU A 292 8.30 15.60 14.85
C LEU A 292 9.35 16.44 15.58
N PRO A 293 9.39 17.76 15.34
CA PRO A 293 10.17 18.66 16.17
C PRO A 293 9.78 18.53 17.65
N PRO A 294 10.69 18.82 18.59
CA PRO A 294 10.41 18.75 20.03
C PRO A 294 9.14 19.52 20.43
N ASP A 295 8.89 20.65 19.77
CA ASP A 295 7.82 21.62 20.06
C ASP A 295 6.60 21.52 19.12
N ALA A 296 6.53 20.52 18.24
CA ALA A 296 5.33 20.32 17.43
C ALA A 296 4.16 19.85 18.31
N PRO A 297 2.94 20.40 18.18
CA PRO A 297 1.77 19.87 18.89
C PRO A 297 1.57 18.39 18.56
#